data_AF-A0A1H7PVD0-F1
#
_entry.id   AF-A0A1H7PVD0-F1
#
_cell.length_a   1.000
_cell.length_b   1.000
_cell.length_c   1.000
_cell.angle_alpha   90.00
_cell.angle_beta   90.00
_cell.angle_gamma   90.00
#
_symmetry.space_group_name_H-M   'P 1'
#
loop_
_entity.id
_entity.type
_entity.pdbx_description
1 polymer ?
#
loop_
_entity_poly.entity_id
_entity_poly.type
_entity_poly.pdbx_seq_one_letter_code
_entity_poly.pdbx_strand_id
1 'polypeptide(L)'
;MLRQVRSKEIDMEAAYAAFAGALGWALPFAAAAVIIVLAFKAKLGSLIDRVKGFSLWGNKAELAETQQQQVEQAAAPAILPPPAPGRRELPPEPISTIAPIEQDMRERLQTGSPGDIEAQLAWAIRVAASAIMDRDMEVIYRVIFGSQIAAIKEANLRGGAITVKRAEEIFEQAKARFPALHESRPLDQWAEFIFQRGLATRPEEPVGPDSLSHLTDLGKQFLLFLTAKGLSEDRYG
;
A
#
# COMPACT_ATOMS: atom_id res chain seq x y z
N MET A 1 -34.32 -52.42 -31.10
CA MET A 1 -34.96 -51.09 -30.90
C MET A 1 -35.50 -50.86 -29.48
N LEU A 2 -36.04 -51.86 -28.77
CA LEU A 2 -36.60 -51.66 -27.40
C LEU A 2 -35.56 -51.33 -26.29
N ARG A 3 -34.27 -51.63 -26.48
CA ARG A 3 -33.22 -51.26 -25.50
C ARG A 3 -32.81 -49.79 -25.52
N GLN A 4 -33.00 -49.09 -26.65
CA GLN A 4 -32.51 -47.71 -26.80
C GLN A 4 -33.46 -46.66 -26.19
N VAL A 5 -34.75 -47.00 -26.06
CA VAL A 5 -35.75 -46.12 -25.45
C VAL A 5 -35.59 -46.08 -23.92
N ARG A 6 -35.24 -47.22 -23.30
CA ARG A 6 -35.10 -47.33 -21.83
C ARG A 6 -33.90 -46.59 -21.25
N SER A 7 -32.86 -46.32 -22.06
CA SER A 7 -31.69 -45.56 -21.63
C SER A 7 -31.98 -44.06 -21.49
N LYS A 8 -32.86 -43.49 -22.34
CA LYS A 8 -33.16 -42.05 -22.30
C LYS A 8 -34.03 -41.64 -21.11
N GLU A 9 -34.88 -42.54 -20.60
CA GLU A 9 -35.73 -42.25 -19.44
C GLU A 9 -34.94 -42.17 -18.13
N ILE A 10 -33.88 -42.98 -17.99
CA ILE A 10 -33.04 -43.01 -16.78
C ILE A 10 -32.20 -41.72 -16.68
N ASP A 11 -31.71 -41.20 -17.81
CA ASP A 11 -30.90 -39.97 -17.82
C ASP A 11 -31.73 -38.72 -17.47
N MET A 12 -33.03 -38.72 -17.79
CA MET A 12 -33.92 -37.58 -17.55
C MET A 12 -34.34 -37.46 -16.08
N GLU A 13 -34.58 -38.58 -15.39
CA GLU A 13 -34.87 -38.57 -13.95
C GLU A 13 -33.65 -38.15 -13.12
N ALA A 14 -32.45 -38.62 -13.50
CA ALA A 14 -31.20 -38.21 -12.85
C ALA A 14 -30.92 -36.70 -13.01
N ALA A 15 -31.22 -36.15 -14.20
CA ALA A 15 -31.08 -34.71 -14.45
C ALA A 15 -32.07 -33.87 -13.61
N TYR A 16 -33.31 -34.32 -13.46
CA TYR A 16 -34.31 -33.64 -12.63
C TYR A 16 -33.95 -33.67 -11.14
N ALA A 17 -33.45 -34.80 -10.62
CA ALA A 17 -33.02 -34.92 -9.24
C ALA A 17 -31.81 -34.03 -8.92
N ALA A 18 -30.84 -33.93 -9.85
CA ALA A 18 -29.69 -33.04 -9.70
C ALA A 18 -30.10 -31.55 -9.72
N PHE A 19 -31.07 -31.18 -10.57
CA PHE A 19 -31.56 -29.80 -10.65
C PHE A 19 -32.39 -29.39 -9.42
N ALA A 20 -33.21 -30.30 -8.90
CA ALA A 20 -33.99 -30.07 -7.67
C ALA A 20 -33.09 -29.94 -6.43
N GLY A 21 -32.01 -30.73 -6.36
CA GLY A 21 -30.98 -30.59 -5.32
C GLY A 21 -30.23 -29.26 -5.40
N ALA A 22 -29.99 -28.74 -6.62
CA ALA A 22 -29.26 -27.50 -6.84
C ALA A 22 -30.05 -26.23 -6.47
N LEU A 23 -31.38 -26.25 -6.51
CA LEU A 23 -32.21 -25.09 -6.13
C LEU A 23 -32.37 -24.95 -4.61
N GLY A 24 -32.30 -26.05 -3.85
CA GLY A 24 -32.58 -26.06 -2.41
C GLY A 24 -31.53 -25.32 -1.55
N TRP A 25 -30.28 -25.28 -1.98
CA TRP A 25 -29.18 -24.61 -1.25
C TRP A 25 -28.95 -23.16 -1.69
N ALA A 26 -29.44 -22.74 -2.86
CA ALA A 26 -29.26 -21.37 -3.35
C ALA A 26 -30.04 -20.33 -2.52
N LEU A 27 -31.22 -20.68 -2.03
CA LEU A 27 -32.08 -19.80 -1.23
C LEU A 27 -31.48 -19.40 0.14
N PRO A 28 -30.95 -20.32 0.97
CA PRO A 28 -30.33 -19.94 2.24
C PRO A 28 -29.05 -19.12 2.05
N PHE A 29 -28.27 -19.35 0.99
CA PHE A 29 -27.09 -18.53 0.68
C PHE A 29 -27.47 -17.10 0.27
N ALA A 30 -28.50 -16.93 -0.56
CA ALA A 30 -29.01 -15.61 -0.92
C ALA A 30 -29.52 -14.84 0.33
N ALA A 31 -30.25 -15.53 1.22
CA ALA A 31 -30.71 -14.94 2.47
C ALA A 31 -29.54 -14.53 3.39
N ALA A 32 -28.52 -15.39 3.54
CA ALA A 32 -27.32 -15.09 4.33
C ALA A 32 -26.55 -13.90 3.77
N ALA A 33 -26.38 -13.81 2.44
CA ALA A 33 -25.73 -12.68 1.79
C ALA A 33 -26.48 -11.35 2.04
N VAL A 34 -27.81 -11.35 1.97
CA VAL A 34 -28.63 -10.17 2.28
C VAL A 34 -28.48 -9.76 3.75
N ILE A 35 -28.47 -10.72 4.69
CA ILE A 35 -28.27 -10.43 6.12
C ILE A 35 -26.88 -9.84 6.37
N ILE A 36 -25.83 -10.36 5.74
CA ILE A 36 -24.46 -9.83 5.84
C ILE A 36 -24.41 -8.40 5.30
N VAL A 37 -24.98 -8.13 4.13
CA VAL A 37 -25.01 -6.77 3.55
C VAL A 37 -25.75 -5.79 4.47
N LEU A 38 -26.86 -6.20 5.08
CA LEU A 38 -27.61 -5.36 6.02
C LEU A 38 -26.86 -5.12 7.34
N ALA A 39 -26.18 -6.15 7.87
CA ALA A 39 -25.39 -6.03 9.10
C ALA A 39 -24.16 -5.12 8.94
N PHE A 40 -23.53 -5.12 7.75
CA PHE A 40 -22.36 -4.30 7.47
C PHE A 40 -22.67 -2.89 6.97
N LYS A 41 -23.88 -2.62 6.45
CA LYS A 41 -24.31 -1.29 6.01
C LYS A 41 -24.20 -0.23 7.11
N ALA A 42 -24.56 -0.59 8.35
CA ALA A 42 -24.49 0.32 9.50
C ALA A 42 -23.03 0.65 9.91
N LYS A 43 -22.08 -0.27 9.73
CA LYS A 43 -20.67 -0.04 10.08
C LYS A 43 -19.89 0.69 8.99
N LEU A 44 -20.20 0.44 7.71
CA LEU A 44 -19.58 1.10 6.56
C LEU A 44 -19.84 2.61 6.52
N GLY A 45 -21.02 3.08 6.96
CA GLY A 45 -21.32 4.52 7.06
C GLY A 45 -20.32 5.28 7.91
N SER A 46 -19.98 4.74 9.09
CA SER A 46 -19.02 5.34 10.02
C SER A 46 -17.56 5.38 9.50
N LEU A 47 -17.20 4.43 8.62
CA LEU A 47 -15.89 4.38 7.98
C LEU A 47 -15.80 5.37 6.80
N ILE A 48 -16.86 5.50 6.00
CA ILE A 48 -16.92 6.48 4.90
C ILE A 48 -16.88 7.91 5.45
N ASP A 49 -17.57 8.18 6.56
CA ASP A 49 -17.52 9.50 7.21
C ASP A 49 -16.14 9.81 7.83
N ARG A 50 -15.37 8.78 8.22
CA ARG A 50 -13.98 8.95 8.67
C ARG A 50 -12.99 9.16 7.52
N VAL A 51 -13.22 8.56 6.35
CA VAL A 51 -12.32 8.72 5.19
C VAL A 51 -12.54 10.06 4.47
N LYS A 52 -13.72 10.69 4.60
CA LYS A 52 -13.95 12.07 4.14
C LYS A 52 -13.12 13.13 4.88
N GLY A 53 -12.52 12.79 6.02
CA GLY A 53 -11.63 13.67 6.79
C GLY A 53 -10.15 13.58 6.43
N PHE A 54 -9.75 12.71 5.50
CA PHE A 54 -8.35 12.48 5.14
C PHE A 54 -8.11 12.78 3.65
N SER A 55 -8.32 14.03 3.24
CA SER A 55 -7.89 14.52 1.93
C SER A 55 -6.41 14.95 2.01
N LEU A 56 -5.52 13.96 1.95
CA LEU A 56 -4.10 14.16 1.70
C LEU A 56 -3.79 13.52 0.34
N TRP A 57 -3.32 14.36 -0.58
CA TRP A 57 -2.95 14.12 -1.98
C TRP A 57 -4.07 14.17 -3.04
N GLY A 58 -4.25 15.38 -3.58
CA GLY A 58 -3.95 15.68 -4.98
C GLY A 58 -4.51 14.74 -6.03
N ASN A 59 -5.68 15.08 -6.57
CA ASN A 59 -5.89 15.26 -8.01
C ASN A 59 -7.29 15.81 -8.27
N LYS A 60 -7.34 17.05 -8.78
CA LYS A 60 -8.31 17.43 -9.82
C LYS A 60 -7.63 18.44 -10.76
N ALA A 61 -6.99 17.90 -11.78
CA ALA A 61 -7.08 18.48 -13.10
C ALA A 61 -8.55 18.34 -13.54
N GLU A 62 -9.28 19.44 -13.44
CA GLU A 62 -10.52 19.81 -14.17
C GLU A 62 -11.21 20.91 -13.36
N LEU A 63 -10.76 22.15 -13.58
CA LEU A 63 -11.48 23.43 -13.44
C LEU A 63 -10.48 24.56 -13.73
N ALA A 64 -9.75 24.46 -14.85
CA ALA A 64 -8.77 25.46 -15.25
C ALA A 64 -9.34 26.55 -16.19
N GLU A 65 -10.62 26.53 -16.57
CA GLU A 65 -11.12 27.44 -17.62
C GLU A 65 -12.31 28.32 -17.24
N THR A 66 -12.83 28.27 -16.01
CA THR A 66 -14.03 29.06 -15.65
C THR A 66 -13.82 30.13 -14.57
N GLN A 67 -12.60 30.31 -14.05
CA GLN A 67 -12.32 31.34 -13.04
C GLN A 67 -11.42 32.51 -13.52
N GLN A 68 -10.88 32.47 -14.74
CA GLN A 68 -9.98 33.53 -15.21
C GLN A 68 -10.66 34.79 -15.77
N GLN A 69 -11.99 34.83 -15.93
CA GLN A 69 -12.69 36.03 -16.46
C GLN A 69 -13.40 36.90 -15.43
N GLN A 70 -13.36 36.57 -14.13
CA GLN A 70 -13.97 37.41 -13.07
C GLN A 70 -12.97 38.10 -12.13
N VAL A 71 -11.66 37.89 -12.31
CA VAL A 71 -10.64 38.46 -11.41
C VAL A 71 -10.14 39.84 -11.87
N GLU A 72 -10.42 40.27 -13.11
CA GLU A 72 -9.82 41.49 -13.68
C GLU A 72 -10.62 42.78 -13.43
N GLN A 73 -11.77 42.73 -12.73
CA GLN A 73 -12.61 43.93 -12.52
C GLN A 73 -12.86 44.34 -11.06
N ALA A 74 -12.10 43.79 -10.11
CA ALA A 74 -12.19 44.18 -8.69
C ALA A 74 -10.81 44.32 -8.02
N ALA A 75 -9.89 45.08 -8.62
CA ALA A 75 -8.64 45.46 -7.98
C ALA A 75 -8.77 46.84 -7.31
N ALA A 76 -9.52 46.90 -6.21
CA ALA A 76 -9.20 47.84 -5.13
C ALA A 76 -8.26 47.09 -4.16
N PRO A 77 -7.15 47.68 -3.70
CA PRO A 77 -6.21 46.99 -2.81
C PRO A 77 -6.88 46.71 -1.47
N ALA A 78 -7.34 45.48 -1.28
CA ALA A 78 -7.70 44.98 0.03
C ALA A 78 -6.42 44.91 0.87
N ILE A 79 -6.34 45.75 1.90
CA ILE A 79 -5.32 45.66 2.93
C ILE A 79 -5.53 44.32 3.63
N LEU A 80 -4.67 43.35 3.34
CA LEU A 80 -4.67 42.07 4.05
C LEU A 80 -4.38 42.35 5.54
N PRO A 81 -5.20 41.86 6.48
CA PRO A 81 -4.84 41.92 7.89
C PRO A 81 -3.52 41.17 8.11
N PRO A 82 -2.66 41.65 9.03
CA PRO A 82 -1.40 40.98 9.30
C PRO A 82 -1.66 39.52 9.72
N PRO A 83 -0.81 38.55 9.30
CA PRO A 83 -0.96 37.16 9.70
C PRO A 83 -0.97 37.09 11.23
N ALA A 84 -2.01 36.46 11.80
CA ALA A 84 -2.10 36.24 13.23
C ALA A 84 -0.80 35.55 13.72
N PRO A 85 -0.24 35.96 14.87
CA PRO A 85 0.97 35.34 15.41
C PRO A 85 0.76 33.82 15.49
N GLY A 86 1.60 33.07 14.78
CA GLY A 86 1.48 31.63 14.62
C GLY A 86 1.27 30.95 15.96
N ARG A 87 0.19 30.17 16.07
CA ARG A 87 -0.11 29.37 17.26
C ARG A 87 1.06 28.40 17.45
N ARG A 88 1.85 28.60 18.52
CA ARG A 88 2.89 27.64 18.89
C ARG A 88 2.18 26.37 19.35
N GLU A 89 2.20 25.34 18.51
CA GLU A 89 1.86 24.00 18.96
C GLU A 89 2.95 23.54 19.94
N LEU A 90 2.55 23.32 21.19
CA LEU A 90 3.43 22.71 22.17
C LEU A 90 3.58 21.21 21.84
N PRO A 91 4.74 20.60 22.11
CA PRO A 91 4.89 19.16 21.97
C PRO A 91 3.86 18.42 22.85
N PRO A 92 3.38 17.24 22.42
CA PRO A 92 2.49 16.42 23.24
C PRO A 92 3.14 16.08 24.59
N GLU A 93 2.32 15.84 25.61
CA GLU A 93 2.83 15.47 26.92
C GLU A 93 3.63 14.15 26.86
N PRO A 94 4.76 14.04 27.60
CA PRO A 94 5.55 12.82 27.65
C PRO A 94 4.71 11.63 28.10
N ILE A 95 4.82 10.52 27.36
CA ILE A 95 4.22 9.24 27.76
C ILE A 95 5.17 8.58 28.77
N SER A 96 4.66 8.05 29.87
CA SER A 96 5.48 7.50 30.96
C SER A 96 6.46 6.40 30.51
N THR A 97 6.10 5.63 29.48
CA THR A 97 6.92 4.55 28.93
C THR A 97 8.11 5.04 28.11
N ILE A 98 8.06 6.24 27.53
CA ILE A 98 9.16 6.82 26.73
C ILE A 98 10.02 7.80 27.53
N ALA A 99 9.56 8.26 28.70
CA ALA A 99 10.28 9.22 29.53
C ALA A 99 11.75 8.83 29.83
N PRO A 100 12.11 7.56 30.11
CA PRO A 100 13.52 7.18 30.28
C PRO A 100 14.36 7.34 29.01
N ILE A 101 13.76 7.09 27.84
CA ILE A 101 14.42 7.23 26.54
C ILE A 101 14.63 8.70 26.22
N GLU A 102 13.60 9.54 26.47
CA GLU A 102 13.71 11.00 26.30
C GLU A 102 14.79 11.60 27.21
N GLN A 103 14.91 11.11 28.44
CA GLN A 103 15.96 11.54 29.36
C GLN A 103 17.34 11.15 28.86
N ASP A 104 17.56 9.89 28.45
CA ASP A 104 18.84 9.44 27.87
C ASP A 104 19.21 10.25 26.61
N MET A 105 18.24 10.49 25.71
CA MET A 105 18.47 11.33 24.53
C MET A 105 18.88 12.77 24.90
N ARG A 106 18.23 13.36 25.91
CA ARG A 106 18.56 14.70 26.39
C ARG A 106 19.97 14.75 26.99
N GLU A 107 20.34 13.76 27.80
CA GLU A 107 21.68 13.66 28.40
C GLU A 107 22.78 13.50 27.32
N ARG A 108 22.54 12.68 26.30
CA ARG A 108 23.45 12.51 25.16
C ARG A 108 23.62 13.81 24.37
N LEU A 109 22.52 14.53 24.12
CA LEU A 109 22.56 15.82 23.43
C LEU A 109 23.37 16.87 24.20
N GLN A 110 23.14 16.97 25.51
CA GLN A 110 23.84 17.91 26.37
C GLN A 110 25.33 17.57 26.51
N THR A 111 25.67 16.28 26.53
CA THR A 111 27.07 15.83 26.65
C THR A 111 27.84 15.94 25.34
N GLY A 112 27.21 15.59 24.21
CA GLY A 112 27.87 15.56 22.90
C GLY A 112 28.02 16.92 22.23
N SER A 113 27.15 17.88 22.53
CA SER A 113 27.18 19.23 21.94
C SER A 113 26.68 20.28 22.94
N PRO A 114 27.41 20.53 24.04
CA PRO A 114 26.96 21.42 25.11
C PRO A 114 26.79 22.86 24.60
N GLY A 115 25.58 23.41 24.76
CA GLY A 115 25.28 24.80 24.39
C GLY A 115 25.13 25.08 22.89
N ASP A 116 25.43 24.12 22.02
CA ASP A 116 25.25 24.25 20.57
C ASP A 116 23.86 23.73 20.15
N ILE A 117 22.87 24.63 20.20
CA ILE A 117 21.47 24.31 19.91
C ILE A 117 21.28 23.84 18.46
N GLU A 118 22.04 24.39 17.51
CA GLU A 118 21.92 24.01 16.09
C GLU A 118 22.43 22.59 15.86
N ALA A 119 23.57 22.22 16.46
CA ALA A 119 24.07 20.85 16.41
C ALA A 119 23.11 19.87 17.09
N GLN A 120 22.54 20.23 18.25
CA GLN A 120 21.56 19.42 18.95
C GLN A 120 20.28 19.21 18.12
N LEU A 121 19.77 20.27 17.48
CA LEU A 121 18.60 20.20 16.62
C LEU A 121 18.88 19.33 15.39
N ALA A 122 20.01 19.52 14.71
CA ALA A 122 20.40 18.72 13.56
C ALA A 122 20.53 17.23 13.91
N TRP A 123 21.08 16.91 15.08
CA TRP A 123 21.13 15.53 15.59
C TRP A 123 19.72 14.98 15.84
N ALA A 124 18.87 15.74 16.54
CA ALA A 124 17.51 15.30 16.87
C ALA A 124 16.68 15.03 15.61
N ILE A 125 16.78 15.91 14.60
CA ILE A 125 16.13 15.72 13.30
C ILE A 125 16.62 14.43 12.63
N ARG A 126 17.92 14.16 12.62
CA ARG A 126 18.47 12.94 12.00
C ARG A 126 18.00 11.68 12.72
N VAL A 127 18.02 11.66 14.06
CA VAL A 127 17.52 10.52 14.85
C VAL A 127 16.04 10.28 14.60
N ALA A 128 15.23 11.35 14.61
CA ALA A 128 13.80 11.25 14.32
C ALA A 128 13.54 10.74 12.89
N ALA A 129 14.25 11.27 11.90
CA ALA A 129 14.14 10.83 10.51
C ALA A 129 14.52 9.35 10.35
N SER A 130 15.60 8.89 10.99
CA SER A 130 15.97 7.47 11.00
C SER A 130 14.92 6.58 11.66
N ALA A 131 14.32 7.02 12.77
CA ALA A 131 13.26 6.26 13.43
C ALA A 131 11.98 6.16 12.58
N ILE A 132 11.62 7.25 11.88
CA ILE A 132 10.50 7.25 10.92
C ILE A 132 10.80 6.29 9.77
N MET A 133 12.01 6.34 9.21
CA MET A 133 12.43 5.45 8.14
C MET A 133 12.36 3.98 8.56
N ASP A 134 12.91 3.62 9.73
CA ASP A 134 12.86 2.25 10.26
C ASP A 134 11.41 1.76 10.43
N ARG A 135 10.51 2.62 10.93
CA ARG A 135 9.08 2.32 11.05
C ARG A 135 8.46 2.07 9.67
N ASP A 136 8.75 2.91 8.69
CA ASP A 136 8.18 2.76 7.35
C ASP A 136 8.67 1.48 6.67
N MET A 137 9.95 1.12 6.85
CA MET A 137 10.50 -0.14 6.37
C MET A 137 9.81 -1.35 7.02
N GLU A 138 9.55 -1.30 8.32
CA GLU A 138 8.80 -2.34 9.04
C GLU A 138 7.36 -2.48 8.51
N VAL A 139 6.67 -1.37 8.25
CA VAL A 139 5.33 -1.37 7.66
C VAL A 139 5.34 -1.98 6.26
N ILE A 140 6.31 -1.61 5.42
CA ILE A 140 6.50 -2.19 4.09
C ILE A 140 6.75 -3.70 4.21
N TYR A 141 7.67 -4.11 5.08
CA TYR A 141 8.01 -5.51 5.29
C TYR A 141 6.78 -6.34 5.68
N ARG A 142 5.92 -5.83 6.57
CA ARG A 142 4.73 -6.58 7.01
C ARG A 142 3.78 -6.95 5.87
N VAL A 143 3.68 -6.11 4.84
CA VAL A 143 2.69 -6.23 3.76
C VAL A 143 3.27 -6.79 2.47
N ILE A 144 4.57 -6.58 2.20
CA ILE A 144 5.22 -7.03 0.97
C ILE A 144 5.27 -8.58 0.89
N PHE A 145 5.09 -9.10 -0.31
CA PHE A 145 5.22 -10.53 -0.61
C PHE A 145 6.69 -10.94 -0.77
N GLY A 146 7.01 -12.20 -0.46
CA GLY A 146 8.34 -12.76 -0.67
C GLY A 146 8.76 -12.71 -2.15
N SER A 147 7.84 -12.97 -3.07
CA SER A 147 8.08 -12.82 -4.51
C SER A 147 8.48 -11.41 -4.94
N GLN A 148 7.91 -10.39 -4.31
CA GLN A 148 8.27 -8.98 -4.56
C GLN A 148 9.65 -8.65 -3.98
N ILE A 149 9.98 -9.16 -2.79
CA ILE A 149 11.33 -9.07 -2.21
C ILE A 149 12.34 -9.72 -3.15
N ALA A 150 12.02 -10.90 -3.70
CA ALA A 150 12.88 -11.59 -4.66
C ALA A 150 13.13 -10.76 -5.92
N ALA A 151 12.11 -10.08 -6.46
CA ALA A 151 12.28 -9.18 -7.59
C ALA A 151 13.18 -7.96 -7.29
N ILE A 152 12.99 -7.33 -6.12
CA ILE A 152 13.84 -6.22 -5.66
C ILE A 152 15.29 -6.66 -5.46
N LYS A 153 15.49 -7.86 -4.89
CA LYS A 153 16.83 -8.45 -4.72
C LYS A 153 17.48 -8.79 -6.05
N GLU A 154 16.74 -9.38 -6.97
CA GLU A 154 17.22 -9.66 -8.33
C GLU A 154 17.64 -8.36 -9.03
N ALA A 155 16.87 -7.28 -8.89
CA ALA A 155 17.25 -5.97 -9.40
C ALA A 155 18.58 -5.48 -8.79
N ASN A 156 18.74 -5.59 -7.46
CA ASN A 156 19.96 -5.21 -6.77
C ASN A 156 21.19 -6.02 -7.24
N LEU A 157 21.04 -7.33 -7.45
CA LEU A 157 22.10 -8.22 -7.94
C LEU A 157 22.52 -7.89 -9.38
N ARG A 158 21.63 -7.30 -10.19
CA ARG A 158 21.86 -6.92 -11.59
C ARG A 158 22.27 -5.46 -11.78
N GLY A 159 22.85 -4.84 -10.76
CA GLY A 159 23.31 -3.45 -10.82
C GLY A 159 22.22 -2.41 -10.58
N GLY A 160 21.13 -2.80 -9.89
CA GLY A 160 20.04 -1.91 -9.51
C GLY A 160 18.92 -1.80 -10.55
N ALA A 161 18.79 -2.76 -11.47
CA ALA A 161 17.72 -2.78 -12.47
C ALA A 161 17.24 -4.20 -12.78
N ILE A 162 15.97 -4.35 -13.15
CA ILE A 162 15.36 -5.61 -13.58
C ILE A 162 14.50 -5.38 -14.82
N THR A 163 14.51 -6.33 -15.76
CA THR A 163 13.61 -6.29 -16.92
C THR A 163 12.20 -6.71 -16.56
N VAL A 164 11.19 -6.20 -17.27
CA VAL A 164 9.79 -6.62 -17.10
C VAL A 164 9.64 -8.13 -17.27
N LYS A 165 10.28 -8.71 -18.30
CA LYS A 165 10.30 -10.16 -18.52
C LYS A 165 10.83 -10.93 -17.30
N ARG A 166 11.91 -10.46 -16.69
CA ARG A 166 12.48 -11.15 -15.52
C ARG A 166 11.58 -11.02 -14.29
N ALA A 167 10.93 -9.87 -14.12
CA ALA A 167 9.92 -9.70 -13.06
C ALA A 167 8.71 -10.63 -13.28
N GLU A 168 8.26 -10.78 -14.53
CA GLU A 168 7.20 -11.72 -14.92
C GLU A 168 7.56 -13.18 -14.61
N GLU A 169 8.79 -13.61 -14.93
CA GLU A 169 9.27 -14.96 -14.59
C GLU A 169 9.24 -15.23 -13.08
N ILE A 170 9.58 -14.24 -12.25
CA ILE A 170 9.52 -14.34 -10.79
C ILE A 170 8.07 -14.42 -10.32
N PHE A 171 7.19 -13.59 -10.89
CA PHE A 171 5.77 -13.60 -10.58
C PHE A 171 5.10 -14.94 -10.92
N GLU A 172 5.37 -15.50 -12.11
CA GLU A 172 4.80 -16.79 -12.53
C GLU A 172 5.29 -17.95 -11.66
N GLN A 173 6.55 -17.92 -11.19
CA GLN A 173 7.03 -18.89 -10.19
C GLN A 173 6.27 -18.77 -8.86
N ALA A 174 6.01 -17.54 -8.41
CA ALA A 174 5.23 -17.30 -7.20
C ALA A 174 3.78 -17.75 -7.35
N LYS A 175 3.17 -17.52 -8.51
CA LYS A 175 1.82 -17.96 -8.85
C LYS A 175 1.71 -19.49 -8.89
N ALA A 176 2.72 -20.17 -9.41
CA ALA A 176 2.77 -21.64 -9.38
C ALA A 176 2.92 -22.19 -7.94
N ARG A 177 3.72 -21.53 -7.09
CA ARG A 177 3.94 -21.95 -5.69
C ARG A 177 2.75 -21.61 -4.78
N PHE A 178 2.07 -20.50 -5.03
CA PHE A 178 0.99 -19.96 -4.19
C PHE A 178 -0.22 -19.51 -5.03
N PRO A 179 -0.90 -20.43 -5.73
CA PRO A 179 -1.98 -20.07 -6.68
C PRO A 179 -3.12 -19.32 -6.01
N ALA A 180 -3.51 -19.70 -4.79
CA ALA A 180 -4.59 -19.04 -4.03
C ALA A 180 -4.37 -17.53 -3.79
N LEU A 181 -3.12 -17.05 -3.83
CA LEU A 181 -2.80 -15.62 -3.66
C LEU A 181 -2.74 -14.84 -4.97
N HIS A 182 -2.41 -15.50 -6.08
CA HIS A 182 -1.97 -14.84 -7.31
C HIS A 182 -2.82 -15.17 -8.54
N GLU A 183 -3.67 -16.22 -8.50
CA GLU A 183 -4.44 -16.67 -9.67
C GLU A 183 -5.32 -15.57 -10.28
N SER A 184 -5.91 -14.72 -9.43
CA SER A 184 -6.75 -13.60 -9.87
C SER A 184 -5.99 -12.29 -10.10
N ARG A 185 -4.67 -12.24 -9.87
CA ARG A 185 -3.90 -11.01 -9.89
C ARG A 185 -3.03 -10.93 -11.15
N PRO A 186 -3.14 -9.87 -11.97
CA PRO A 186 -2.20 -9.65 -13.07
C PRO A 186 -0.85 -9.14 -12.56
N LEU A 187 0.20 -9.29 -13.39
CA LEU A 187 1.56 -8.83 -13.10
C LEU A 187 1.60 -7.36 -12.65
N ASP A 188 0.87 -6.48 -13.33
CA ASP A 188 0.85 -5.05 -13.02
C ASP A 188 0.34 -4.78 -11.61
N GLN A 189 -0.73 -5.45 -11.17
CA GLN A 189 -1.24 -5.32 -9.80
C GLN A 189 -0.28 -5.89 -8.76
N TRP A 190 0.46 -6.95 -9.12
CA TRP A 190 1.50 -7.48 -8.25
C TRP A 190 2.67 -6.50 -8.12
N ALA A 191 3.12 -5.88 -9.21
CA ALA A 191 4.23 -4.92 -9.20
C ALA A 191 3.83 -3.56 -8.59
N GLU A 192 2.54 -3.21 -8.64
CA GLU A 192 2.02 -1.92 -8.21
C GLU A 192 2.45 -1.53 -6.80
N PHE A 193 2.47 -2.47 -5.86
CA PHE A 193 2.91 -2.18 -4.49
C PHE A 193 4.37 -1.72 -4.43
N ILE A 194 5.26 -2.33 -5.22
CA ILE A 194 6.68 -1.94 -5.28
C ILE A 194 6.80 -0.49 -5.75
N PHE A 195 6.02 -0.12 -6.77
CA PHE A 195 6.02 1.24 -7.33
C PHE A 195 5.36 2.26 -6.39
N GLN A 196 4.19 1.95 -5.82
CA GLN A 196 3.48 2.83 -4.88
C GLN A 196 4.28 3.11 -3.61
N ARG A 197 5.06 2.13 -3.14
CA ARG A 197 5.98 2.32 -2.01
C ARG A 197 7.29 2.97 -2.40
N GLY A 198 7.50 3.28 -3.68
CA GLY A 198 8.71 3.94 -4.15
C GLY A 198 9.96 3.08 -4.01
N LEU A 199 9.84 1.74 -4.00
CA LEU A 199 10.98 0.83 -3.90
C LEU A 199 11.70 0.66 -5.25
N ALA A 200 10.97 0.80 -6.35
CA ALA A 200 11.50 0.84 -7.70
C ALA A 200 10.75 1.87 -8.54
N THR A 201 11.35 2.33 -9.63
CA THR A 201 10.70 3.19 -10.62
C THR A 201 9.95 2.34 -11.65
N ARG A 202 8.85 2.88 -12.18
CA ARG A 202 8.19 2.24 -13.32
C ARG A 202 9.10 2.28 -14.55
N PRO A 203 9.05 1.26 -15.42
CA PRO A 203 9.69 1.33 -16.72
C PRO A 203 9.15 2.48 -17.56
N GLU A 204 10.00 3.04 -18.43
CA GLU A 204 9.59 4.06 -19.40
C GLU A 204 8.63 3.46 -20.45
N GLU A 205 7.67 4.27 -20.90
CA GLU A 205 6.74 3.86 -21.95
C GLU A 205 7.36 4.01 -23.36
N PRO A 206 7.04 3.11 -24.31
CA PRO A 206 6.16 1.96 -24.17
C PRO A 206 6.78 0.81 -23.38
N VAL A 207 5.99 0.16 -22.53
CA VAL A 207 6.45 -0.97 -21.71
C VAL A 207 6.51 -2.24 -22.58
N GLY A 208 7.72 -2.79 -22.71
CA GLY A 208 7.99 -4.06 -23.37
C GLY A 208 8.75 -5.03 -22.44
N PRO A 209 8.99 -6.28 -22.90
CA PRO A 209 9.66 -7.31 -22.10
C PRO A 209 11.06 -6.92 -21.62
N ASP A 210 11.79 -6.15 -22.43
CA ASP A 210 13.15 -5.70 -22.14
C ASP A 210 13.20 -4.32 -21.44
N SER A 211 12.04 -3.67 -21.21
CA SER A 211 11.98 -2.42 -20.48
C SER A 211 12.49 -2.63 -19.04
N LEU A 212 13.24 -1.65 -18.54
CA LEU A 212 13.91 -1.74 -17.25
C LEU A 212 13.15 -0.98 -16.17
N SER A 213 12.99 -1.62 -15.02
CA SER A 213 12.62 -0.97 -13.77
C SER A 213 13.87 -0.81 -12.90
N HIS A 214 14.10 0.40 -12.37
CA HIS A 214 15.28 0.71 -11.58
C HIS A 214 14.95 0.75 -10.09
N LEU A 215 15.85 0.20 -9.28
CA LEU A 215 15.75 0.26 -7.83
C LEU A 215 16.02 1.69 -7.34
N THR A 216 15.15 2.22 -6.48
CA THR A 216 15.37 3.52 -5.85
C THR A 216 16.34 3.41 -4.67
N ASP A 217 16.76 4.54 -4.12
CA ASP A 217 17.53 4.54 -2.86
C ASP A 217 16.71 3.97 -1.70
N LEU A 218 15.39 4.18 -1.70
CA LEU A 218 14.49 3.57 -0.73
C LEU A 218 14.45 2.04 -0.87
N GLY A 219 14.43 1.52 -2.10
CA GLY A 219 14.50 0.08 -2.36
C GLY A 219 15.81 -0.55 -1.88
N LYS A 220 16.95 0.13 -2.09
CA LYS A 220 18.26 -0.31 -1.55
C LYS A 220 18.26 -0.26 -0.03
N GLN A 221 17.75 0.83 0.56
CA GLN A 221 17.65 0.98 2.00
C GLN A 221 16.74 -0.09 2.63
N PHE A 222 15.67 -0.48 1.95
CA PHE A 222 14.81 -1.57 2.37
C PHE A 222 15.57 -2.91 2.45
N LEU A 223 16.38 -3.24 1.44
CA LEU A 223 17.22 -4.46 1.48
C LEU A 223 18.26 -4.42 2.62
N LEU A 224 18.87 -3.25 2.86
CA LEU A 224 19.77 -3.05 4.01
C LEU A 224 19.04 -3.24 5.33
N PHE A 225 17.81 -2.73 5.45
CA PHE A 225 16.97 -2.93 6.62
C PHE A 225 16.68 -4.41 6.88
N LEU A 226 16.32 -5.19 5.84
CA LEU A 226 16.09 -6.64 5.98
C LEU A 226 17.34 -7.34 6.54
N THR A 227 18.51 -7.00 5.98
CA THR A 227 19.80 -7.56 6.41
C THR A 227 20.12 -7.17 7.85
N ALA A 228 20.00 -5.89 8.19
CA ALA A 228 20.32 -5.35 9.50
C ALA A 228 19.44 -5.92 10.62
N LYS A 229 18.18 -6.25 10.31
CA LYS A 229 17.22 -6.83 11.26
C LYS A 229 17.18 -8.36 11.23
N GLY A 230 17.93 -9.02 10.33
CA GLY A 230 17.93 -10.47 10.16
C GLY A 230 16.58 -11.04 9.74
N LEU A 231 15.82 -10.27 8.96
CA LEU A 231 14.46 -10.63 8.54
C LEU A 231 14.50 -11.62 7.37
N SER A 232 13.59 -12.60 7.37
CA SER A 232 13.49 -13.57 6.27
C SER A 232 12.99 -12.91 4.99
N GLU A 233 13.63 -13.23 3.88
CA GLU A 233 13.21 -12.89 2.53
C GLU A 233 12.29 -13.96 1.92
N ASP A 234 12.42 -15.23 2.34
CA ASP A 234 11.51 -16.31 1.93
C ASP A 234 10.24 -16.22 2.77
N ARG A 235 9.32 -15.39 2.27
CA ARG A 235 8.01 -15.17 2.86
C ARG A 235 6.93 -15.81 2.01
N TYR A 236 5.79 -16.04 2.66
CA TYR A 236 4.58 -16.50 1.98
C TYR A 236 4.10 -15.46 0.97
N GLY A 237 3.82 -15.92 -0.26
CA GLY A 237 3.38 -15.10 -1.40
C GLY A 237 4.51 -14.55 -2.24
#